data_AF-A0A833PCB3-F1
#
_entry.id   AF-A0A833PCB3-F1
#
_cell.length_a   1.000
_cell.length_b   1.000
_cell.length_c   1.000
_cell.angle_alpha   90.00
_cell.angle_beta   90.00
_cell.angle_gamma   90.00
#
_symmetry.space_group_name_H-M   'P 1'
#
loop_
_entity.id
_entity.type
_entity.pdbx_description
1 polymer ?
#
loop_
_entity_poly.entity_id
_entity_poly.type
_entity_poly.pdbx_seq_one_letter_code
_entity_poly.pdbx_strand_id
1 'polypeptide(L)'
;MVWCFQCTSGGSDQQSDQLTIQYMPQYRIEERGTGKVQTYVGGFDCEGNELAFPVASGRYMVVQRYFLRADVNKSANEPNQPLALACDAGTYPETGTPTAITGFGDAGEIVMKRVDHLRILLGVQNDSGRRYMSIKEYMDSTAPHPKIVSIQFGILARSLQSVSDTKSIKDDQAFVVLDQVVTVKTPKTSTPKYVRQVISQTIALRNAIGERGE
;
A
#
# COMPACT_ATOMS: atom_id res chain seq x y z
N MET A 1 -15.49 -2.73 5.93
CA MET A 1 -14.04 -2.90 6.09
C MET A 1 -13.78 -3.29 7.54
N VAL A 2 -13.35 -4.53 7.81
CA VAL A 2 -13.03 -4.97 9.17
C VAL A 2 -11.64 -4.45 9.49
N TRP A 3 -11.54 -3.42 10.32
CA TRP A 3 -10.27 -2.93 10.83
C TRP A 3 -9.63 -4.04 11.66
N CYS A 4 -8.52 -4.59 11.18
CA CYS A 4 -7.77 -5.59 11.93
C CYS A 4 -6.63 -4.90 12.67
N PHE A 5 -6.69 -4.91 13.99
CA PHE A 5 -5.72 -4.27 14.87
C PHE A 5 -4.77 -5.33 15.43
N GLN A 6 -3.58 -5.44 14.85
CA GLN A 6 -2.53 -6.32 15.39
C GLN A 6 -1.53 -5.59 16.29
N CYS A 7 -1.52 -4.26 16.26
CA CYS A 7 -0.58 -3.45 17.01
C CYS A 7 -1.27 -2.46 17.96
N THR A 8 -0.57 -2.06 19.01
CA THR A 8 -0.96 -0.98 19.93
C THR A 8 0.14 0.07 20.05
N SER A 9 -0.24 1.30 20.38
CA SER A 9 0.66 2.39 20.75
C SER A 9 0.09 3.09 21.97
N GLY A 10 0.88 3.26 23.03
CA GLY A 10 0.39 3.80 24.31
C GLY A 10 -0.81 3.03 24.90
N GLY A 11 -0.90 1.72 24.64
CA GLY A 11 -2.02 0.87 25.06
C GLY A 11 -3.29 0.95 24.20
N SER A 12 -3.32 1.82 23.18
CA SER A 12 -4.45 1.96 22.26
C SER A 12 -4.22 1.23 20.94
N ASP A 13 -5.26 0.58 20.44
CA ASP A 13 -5.27 -0.12 19.15
C ASP A 13 -4.88 0.82 18.00
N GLN A 14 -3.93 0.38 17.17
CA GLN A 14 -3.46 1.12 16.00
C GLN A 14 -4.03 0.53 14.72
N GLN A 15 -4.66 1.38 13.91
CA GLN A 15 -5.04 1.02 12.56
C GLN A 15 -3.83 1.11 11.64
N SER A 16 -3.68 0.12 10.78
CA SER A 16 -2.78 0.24 9.64
C SER A 16 -3.38 1.16 8.59
N ASP A 17 -2.51 1.90 7.91
CA ASP A 17 -2.91 2.80 6.83
C ASP A 17 -3.30 2.01 5.56
N GLN A 18 -4.05 2.70 4.71
CA GLN A 18 -4.31 2.29 3.33
C GLN A 18 -3.86 3.42 2.40
N LEU A 19 -3.36 3.08 1.22
CA LEU A 19 -3.00 4.04 0.18
C LEU A 19 -3.75 3.72 -1.11
N THR A 20 -4.60 4.65 -1.55
CA THR A 20 -5.18 4.61 -2.89
C THR A 20 -4.48 5.64 -3.75
N ILE A 21 -3.91 5.20 -4.88
CA ILE A 21 -3.28 6.07 -5.87
C ILE A 21 -3.99 5.95 -7.21
N GLN A 22 -4.02 7.05 -7.93
CA GLN A 22 -4.46 7.12 -9.32
C GLN A 22 -3.31 7.66 -10.17
N TYR A 23 -3.06 7.04 -11.31
CA TYR A 23 -2.05 7.51 -12.26
C TYR A 23 -2.40 7.12 -13.70
N MET A 24 -1.81 7.86 -14.62
CA MET A 24 -1.76 7.46 -16.02
C MET A 24 -0.46 6.68 -16.25
N PRO A 25 -0.53 5.45 -16.76
CA PRO A 25 0.66 4.71 -17.16
C PRO A 25 1.46 5.46 -18.23
N GLN A 26 2.77 5.24 -18.25
CA GLN A 26 3.62 5.70 -19.35
C GLN A 26 3.45 4.75 -20.53
N TYR A 27 2.40 4.97 -21.31
CA TYR A 27 2.06 4.10 -22.43
C TYR A 27 3.10 4.15 -23.55
N ARG A 28 3.44 2.97 -24.07
CA ARG A 28 4.13 2.78 -25.36
C ARG A 28 3.13 2.21 -26.35
N ILE A 29 3.35 2.44 -27.64
CA ILE A 29 2.53 1.84 -28.68
C ILE A 29 3.27 0.62 -29.23
N GLU A 30 2.59 -0.52 -29.24
CA GLU A 30 3.07 -1.78 -29.83
C GLU A 30 2.04 -2.32 -30.83
N GLU A 31 2.51 -2.96 -31.90
CA GLU A 31 1.64 -3.73 -32.80
C GLU A 31 1.48 -5.15 -32.27
N ARG A 32 0.26 -5.56 -31.95
CA ARG A 32 -0.02 -6.89 -31.37
C ARG A 32 -1.04 -7.69 -32.18
N GLY A 33 -0.88 -9.02 -32.14
CA GLY A 33 -1.79 -9.98 -32.74
C GLY A 33 -1.78 -10.04 -34.28
N THR A 34 -2.62 -10.93 -34.82
CA THR A 34 -2.84 -11.05 -36.27
C THR A 34 -3.54 -9.79 -36.78
N GLY A 35 -2.89 -9.06 -37.70
CA GLY A 35 -3.39 -7.77 -38.18
C GLY A 35 -2.71 -6.55 -37.56
N LYS A 36 -1.70 -6.74 -36.69
CA LYS A 36 -0.84 -5.65 -36.16
C LYS A 36 -1.63 -4.51 -35.51
N VAL A 37 -2.55 -4.86 -34.61
CA VAL A 37 -3.39 -3.87 -33.93
C VAL A 37 -2.52 -3.01 -33.02
N GLN A 38 -2.57 -1.69 -33.23
CA GLN A 38 -1.87 -0.75 -32.36
C GLN A 38 -2.50 -0.77 -30.97
N THR A 39 -1.65 -1.01 -29.98
CA THR A 39 -2.04 -1.21 -28.58
C THR A 39 -1.18 -0.32 -27.69
N TYR A 40 -1.83 0.44 -26.81
CA TYR A 40 -1.18 1.11 -25.70
C TYR A 40 -0.77 0.09 -24.64
N VAL A 41 0.51 0.04 -24.30
CA VAL A 41 1.11 -0.89 -23.32
C VAL A 41 1.71 -0.08 -22.18
N GLY A 42 1.12 -0.23 -20.99
CA GLY A 42 1.44 0.53 -19.78
C GLY A 42 2.24 -0.24 -18.73
N GLY A 43 2.63 -1.48 -19.01
CA GLY A 43 3.26 -2.39 -18.05
C GLY A 43 2.21 -3.26 -17.35
N PHE A 44 2.39 -3.46 -16.04
CA PHE A 44 1.50 -4.28 -15.22
C PHE A 44 0.98 -3.46 -14.03
N ASP A 45 -0.24 -3.77 -13.60
CA ASP A 45 -0.75 -3.31 -12.31
C ASP A 45 -0.14 -4.12 -11.15
N CYS A 46 -0.52 -3.75 -9.94
CA CYS A 46 -0.03 -4.36 -8.70
C CYS A 46 -0.60 -5.76 -8.44
N GLU A 47 -1.62 -6.18 -9.18
CA GLU A 47 -2.19 -7.53 -9.14
C GLU A 47 -1.54 -8.44 -10.20
N GLY A 48 -0.74 -7.85 -11.10
CA GLY A 48 -0.04 -8.55 -12.16
C GLY A 48 -0.81 -8.64 -13.47
N ASN A 49 -1.91 -7.89 -13.63
CA ASN A 49 -2.60 -7.79 -14.91
C ASN A 49 -1.84 -6.86 -15.85
N GLU A 50 -1.74 -7.26 -17.12
CA GLU A 50 -1.12 -6.41 -18.13
C GLU A 50 -2.05 -5.23 -18.49
N LEU A 51 -1.48 -4.02 -18.48
CA LEU A 51 -2.16 -2.79 -18.86
C LEU A 51 -2.03 -2.58 -20.37
N ALA A 52 -2.80 -3.35 -21.14
CA ALA A 52 -2.80 -3.31 -22.61
C ALA A 52 -4.19 -2.94 -23.15
N PHE A 53 -4.28 -1.83 -23.89
CA PHE A 53 -5.54 -1.32 -24.43
C PHE A 53 -5.40 -0.97 -25.91
N PRO A 54 -6.34 -1.36 -26.79
CA PRO A 54 -6.31 -0.94 -28.19
C PRO A 54 -6.28 0.59 -28.31
N VAL A 55 -5.47 1.14 -29.21
CA VAL A 55 -5.38 2.60 -29.41
C VAL A 55 -6.75 3.21 -29.75
N ALA A 56 -7.58 2.46 -30.47
CA ALA A 56 -8.95 2.85 -30.82
C ALA A 56 -9.86 3.04 -29.59
N SER A 57 -9.56 2.40 -28.45
CA SER A 57 -10.31 2.54 -27.19
C SER A 57 -9.81 3.70 -26.33
N GLY A 58 -8.74 4.39 -26.75
CA GLY A 58 -8.10 5.45 -25.98
C GLY A 58 -7.22 4.92 -24.84
N ARG A 59 -6.72 5.85 -24.02
CA ARG A 59 -5.89 5.54 -22.85
C ARG A 59 -6.76 5.35 -21.61
N TYR A 60 -6.22 4.64 -20.63
CA TYR A 60 -6.89 4.35 -19.39
C TYR A 60 -6.10 4.95 -18.22
N MET A 61 -6.83 5.36 -17.19
CA MET A 61 -6.29 5.67 -15.88
C MET A 61 -6.28 4.38 -15.06
N VAL A 62 -5.28 4.24 -14.20
CA VAL A 62 -5.16 3.12 -13.27
C VAL A 62 -5.37 3.64 -11.86
N VAL A 63 -6.17 2.92 -11.08
CA VAL A 63 -6.38 3.12 -9.65
C VAL A 63 -5.90 1.89 -8.92
N GLN A 64 -5.08 2.06 -7.88
CA GLN A 64 -4.58 0.94 -7.08
C GLN A 64 -4.68 1.28 -5.60
N ARG A 65 -5.11 0.31 -4.80
CA ARG A 65 -5.25 0.45 -3.35
C ARG A 65 -4.40 -0.60 -2.65
N TYR A 66 -3.46 -0.14 -1.83
CA TYR A 66 -2.63 -0.96 -0.94
C TYR A 66 -3.21 -0.91 0.47
N PHE A 67 -3.47 -2.08 1.07
CA PHE A 67 -4.08 -2.18 2.39
C PHE A 67 -3.75 -3.53 3.05
N LEU A 68 -3.90 -3.60 4.37
CA LEU A 68 -3.82 -4.89 5.07
C LEU A 68 -5.18 -5.57 5.12
N ARG A 69 -5.16 -6.88 4.87
CA ARG A 69 -6.31 -7.76 5.10
C ARG A 69 -5.87 -9.08 5.71
N ALA A 70 -6.81 -9.82 6.26
CA ALA A 70 -6.56 -11.17 6.75
C ALA A 70 -6.20 -12.11 5.59
N ASP A 71 -5.13 -12.88 5.76
CA ASP A 71 -4.78 -14.00 4.89
C ASP A 71 -5.57 -15.24 5.33
N VAL A 72 -6.39 -15.76 4.42
CA VAL A 72 -7.17 -16.99 4.64
C VAL A 72 -6.29 -18.24 4.61
N ASN A 73 -5.10 -18.17 3.98
CA ASN A 73 -4.10 -19.23 3.97
C ASN A 73 -3.25 -19.17 5.25
N LYS A 74 -3.92 -19.33 6.40
CA LYS A 74 -3.30 -19.29 7.72
C LYS A 74 -2.92 -20.67 8.23
N SER A 75 -1.78 -20.73 8.93
CA SER A 75 -1.49 -21.88 9.78
C SER A 75 -2.37 -21.83 11.05
N ALA A 76 -2.70 -22.99 11.61
CA ALA A 76 -3.44 -23.08 12.87
C ALA A 76 -2.64 -22.50 14.06
N ASN A 77 -1.32 -22.43 13.94
CA ASN A 77 -0.42 -22.01 15.02
C ASN A 77 -0.08 -20.51 14.98
N GLU A 78 -0.76 -19.73 14.13
CA GLU A 78 -0.48 -18.31 14.01
C GLU A 78 -0.91 -17.55 15.28
N PRO A 79 -0.04 -16.67 15.83
CA PRO A 79 -0.24 -16.08 17.16
C PRO A 79 -1.39 -15.08 17.21
N ASN A 80 -1.56 -14.33 16.12
CA ASN A 80 -2.61 -13.33 15.91
C ASN A 80 -3.24 -13.57 14.53
N GLN A 81 -4.33 -12.86 14.23
CA GLN A 81 -4.95 -12.88 12.89
C GLN A 81 -3.88 -12.55 11.84
N PRO A 82 -3.50 -13.47 10.94
CA PRO A 82 -2.39 -13.22 10.03
C PRO A 82 -2.83 -12.22 8.98
N LEU A 83 -2.19 -11.05 8.99
CA LEU A 83 -2.41 -10.02 8.00
C LEU A 83 -1.44 -10.17 6.83
N ALA A 84 -1.87 -9.68 5.68
CA ALA A 84 -1.10 -9.59 4.46
C ALA A 84 -1.35 -8.22 3.82
N LEU A 85 -0.29 -7.64 3.24
CA LEU A 85 -0.40 -6.50 2.35
C LEU A 85 -0.99 -6.97 1.04
N ALA A 86 -2.17 -6.49 0.73
CA ALA A 86 -2.86 -6.72 -0.52
C ALA A 86 -2.86 -5.47 -1.39
N CYS A 87 -3.02 -5.68 -2.69
CA CYS A 87 -3.27 -4.62 -3.65
C CYS A 87 -4.49 -4.96 -4.50
N ASP A 88 -5.39 -3.99 -4.67
CA ASP A 88 -6.58 -4.07 -5.50
C ASP A 88 -6.45 -2.99 -6.57
N ALA A 89 -6.48 -3.39 -7.85
CA ALA A 89 -6.27 -2.54 -8.99
C ALA A 89 -7.49 -2.51 -9.90
N GLY A 90 -7.73 -1.35 -10.49
CA GLY A 90 -8.71 -1.24 -11.54
C GLY A 90 -8.43 -0.08 -12.46
N THR A 91 -9.23 0.01 -13.51
CA THR A 91 -9.01 0.97 -14.59
C THR A 91 -10.28 1.65 -15.01
N TYR A 92 -10.14 2.83 -15.60
CA TYR A 92 -11.23 3.53 -16.25
C TYR A 92 -10.70 4.36 -17.44
N PRO A 93 -11.50 4.64 -18.48
CA PRO A 93 -11.06 5.43 -19.62
C PRO A 93 -10.67 6.87 -19.24
N GLU A 94 -9.57 7.39 -19.78
CA GLU A 94 -9.12 8.78 -19.55
C GLU A 94 -10.20 9.81 -19.93
N THR A 95 -11.01 9.48 -20.95
CA THR A 95 -12.04 10.35 -21.52
C THR A 95 -13.43 9.74 -21.36
N GLY A 96 -14.49 10.55 -21.46
CA GLY A 96 -15.87 10.04 -21.56
C GLY A 96 -16.63 9.93 -20.23
N THR A 97 -16.22 10.70 -19.21
CA THR A 97 -16.95 10.83 -17.92
C THR A 97 -17.26 9.48 -17.26
N PRO A 98 -16.23 8.67 -16.98
CA PRO A 98 -16.41 7.36 -16.35
C PRO A 98 -17.08 7.49 -14.98
N THR A 99 -18.07 6.63 -14.73
CA THR A 99 -18.83 6.59 -13.47
C THR A 99 -18.44 5.43 -12.55
N ALA A 100 -17.56 4.53 -13.03
CA ALA A 100 -17.10 3.36 -12.30
C ALA A 100 -15.64 3.04 -12.66
N ILE A 101 -14.97 2.33 -11.75
CA ILE A 101 -13.65 1.76 -11.97
C ILE A 101 -13.83 0.26 -12.20
N THR A 102 -13.43 -0.24 -13.37
CA THR A 102 -13.52 -1.66 -13.71
C THR A 102 -12.46 -2.44 -12.96
N GLY A 103 -12.85 -3.55 -12.34
CA GLY A 103 -11.93 -4.46 -11.62
C GLY A 103 -11.60 -4.02 -10.19
N PHE A 104 -12.08 -2.87 -9.72
CA PHE A 104 -11.71 -2.32 -8.42
C PHE A 104 -12.76 -2.57 -7.34
N GLY A 105 -12.31 -2.83 -6.11
CA GLY A 105 -13.14 -2.84 -4.90
C GLY A 105 -13.32 -4.21 -4.26
N ASP A 106 -12.61 -5.24 -4.74
CA ASP A 106 -12.64 -6.58 -4.17
C ASP A 106 -11.59 -6.76 -3.05
N ALA A 107 -11.11 -7.99 -2.83
CA ALA A 107 -10.12 -8.29 -1.81
C ALA A 107 -8.67 -8.02 -2.27
N GLY A 108 -8.44 -7.82 -3.57
CA GLY A 108 -7.13 -7.66 -4.17
C GLY A 108 -6.22 -8.87 -4.03
N GLU A 109 -5.07 -8.81 -4.68
CA GLU A 109 -4.02 -9.82 -4.61
C GLU A 109 -3.00 -9.57 -3.50
N ILE A 110 -2.49 -10.66 -2.90
CA ILE A 110 -1.49 -10.56 -1.82
C ILE A 110 -0.11 -10.25 -2.42
N VAL A 111 0.42 -9.07 -2.09
CA VAL A 111 1.78 -8.64 -2.47
C VAL A 111 2.82 -9.11 -1.44
N MET A 112 2.47 -9.07 -0.15
CA MET A 112 3.36 -9.50 0.92
C MET A 112 2.58 -10.18 2.05
N LYS A 113 2.97 -11.40 2.40
CA LYS A 113 2.39 -12.14 3.53
C LYS A 113 2.98 -11.66 4.86
N ARG A 114 2.18 -11.79 5.92
CA ARG A 114 2.61 -11.62 7.33
C ARG A 114 3.16 -10.22 7.62
N VAL A 115 2.36 -9.23 7.25
CA VAL A 115 2.59 -7.82 7.57
C VAL A 115 1.72 -7.46 8.76
N ASP A 116 2.33 -7.25 9.92
CA ASP A 116 1.60 -6.98 11.17
C ASP A 116 1.19 -5.51 11.33
N HIS A 117 1.85 -4.58 10.63
CA HIS A 117 1.47 -3.16 10.59
C HIS A 117 1.95 -2.49 9.30
N LEU A 118 1.12 -1.63 8.72
CA LEU A 118 1.45 -0.77 7.60
C LEU A 118 1.24 0.69 8.02
N ARG A 119 2.27 1.52 7.86
CA ARG A 119 2.26 2.96 8.10
C ARG A 119 2.71 3.68 6.84
N ILE A 120 2.01 4.75 6.45
CA ILE A 120 2.32 5.51 5.25
C ILE A 120 2.39 7.00 5.59
N LEU A 121 3.50 7.62 5.23
CA LEU A 121 3.67 9.07 5.30
C LEU A 121 3.81 9.66 3.90
N LEU A 122 3.11 10.77 3.68
CA LEU A 122 3.19 11.56 2.46
C LEU A 122 4.25 12.64 2.68
N GLY A 123 5.30 12.61 1.88
CA GLY A 123 6.25 13.71 1.78
C GLY A 123 5.65 14.79 0.92
N VAL A 124 5.28 15.90 1.53
CA VAL A 124 4.62 17.02 0.87
C VAL A 124 5.54 18.24 0.77
N GLN A 125 5.31 19.07 -0.24
CA GLN A 125 6.00 20.32 -0.46
C GLN A 125 5.00 21.47 -0.56
N ASN A 126 5.26 22.53 0.20
CA ASN A 126 4.59 23.83 0.12
C ASN A 126 5.63 24.96 0.17
N ASP A 127 5.17 26.22 0.24
CA ASP A 127 6.03 27.40 0.31
C ASP A 127 6.90 27.42 1.57
N SER A 128 6.49 26.72 2.63
CA SER A 128 7.24 26.57 3.88
C SER A 128 8.29 25.45 3.83
N GLY A 129 8.39 24.71 2.72
CA GLY A 129 9.38 23.65 2.50
C GLY A 129 8.78 22.24 2.41
N ARG A 130 9.60 21.23 2.71
CA ARG A 130 9.21 19.81 2.65
C ARG A 130 9.00 19.24 4.04
N ARG A 131 7.91 18.49 4.22
CA ARG A 131 7.62 17.76 5.46
C ARG A 131 6.92 16.43 5.18
N TYR A 132 7.04 15.49 6.09
CA TYR A 132 6.22 14.28 6.09
C TYR A 132 4.96 14.54 6.91
N MET A 133 3.82 14.04 6.41
CA MET A 133 2.54 14.05 7.13
C MET A 133 1.78 12.77 6.85
N SER A 134 0.93 12.35 7.77
CA SER A 134 0.05 11.20 7.59
C SER A 134 -1.02 11.46 6.53
N ILE A 135 -1.60 10.38 6.00
CA ILE A 135 -2.72 10.47 5.05
C ILE A 135 -3.89 11.24 5.69
N LYS A 136 -4.19 10.99 6.97
CA LYS A 136 -5.25 11.70 7.68
C LYS A 136 -5.00 13.21 7.71
N GLU A 137 -3.80 13.64 8.13
CA GLU A 137 -3.47 15.06 8.15
C GLU A 137 -3.52 15.70 6.76
N TYR A 138 -3.15 14.94 5.72
CA TYR A 138 -3.22 15.43 4.35
C TYR A 138 -4.68 15.63 3.91
N MET A 139 -5.55 14.66 4.18
CA MET A 139 -6.97 14.75 3.86
C MET A 139 -7.69 15.84 4.66
N ASP A 140 -7.26 16.07 5.90
CA ASP A 140 -7.77 17.14 6.78
C ASP A 140 -7.16 18.51 6.44
N SER A 141 -6.16 18.59 5.55
CA SER A 141 -5.52 19.86 5.18
C SER A 141 -6.42 20.72 4.29
N THR A 142 -6.30 22.04 4.41
CA THR A 142 -7.09 22.99 3.62
C THR A 142 -6.64 23.02 2.17
N ALA A 143 -7.60 23.15 1.24
CA ALA A 143 -7.28 23.40 -0.16
C ALA A 143 -6.60 24.78 -0.36
N PRO A 144 -5.64 24.91 -1.30
CA PRO A 144 -5.06 23.83 -2.11
C PRO A 144 -4.18 22.90 -1.26
N HIS A 145 -4.38 21.59 -1.39
CA HIS A 145 -3.56 20.61 -0.69
C HIS A 145 -2.08 20.76 -1.11
N PRO A 146 -1.12 20.56 -0.18
CA PRO A 146 0.29 20.66 -0.51
C PRO A 146 0.68 19.57 -1.53
N LYS A 147 1.69 19.83 -2.36
CA LYS A 147 2.07 18.86 -3.41
C LYS A 147 2.69 17.62 -2.79
N ILE A 148 2.17 16.43 -3.07
CA ILE A 148 2.81 15.17 -2.66
C ILE A 148 4.00 14.89 -3.60
N VAL A 149 5.22 14.91 -3.08
CA VAL A 149 6.47 14.71 -3.84
C VAL A 149 7.15 13.38 -3.55
N SER A 150 6.80 12.72 -2.45
CA SER A 150 7.28 11.38 -2.12
C SER A 150 6.30 10.63 -1.23
N ILE A 151 6.43 9.32 -1.18
CA ILE A 151 5.67 8.45 -0.29
C ILE A 151 6.66 7.61 0.51
N GLN A 152 6.49 7.55 1.82
CA GLN A 152 7.29 6.71 2.71
C GLN A 152 6.43 5.58 3.25
N PHE A 153 6.87 4.35 3.02
CA PHE A 153 6.26 3.13 3.53
C PHE A 153 7.02 2.63 4.74
N GLY A 154 6.30 2.30 5.80
CA GLY A 154 6.78 1.56 6.96
C GLY A 154 5.98 0.28 7.11
N ILE A 155 6.65 -0.85 7.02
CA ILE A 155 6.05 -2.18 7.06
C ILE A 155 6.69 -2.94 8.22
N LEU A 156 5.88 -3.36 9.19
CA LEU A 156 6.31 -4.32 10.20
C LEU A 156 5.98 -5.72 9.67
N ALA A 157 6.98 -6.43 9.14
CA ALA A 157 6.82 -7.78 8.63
C ALA A 157 7.28 -8.80 9.68
N ARG A 158 6.70 -10.00 9.65
CA ARG A 158 7.15 -11.14 10.45
C ARG A 158 7.54 -12.34 9.60
N SER A 159 8.39 -13.20 10.17
CA SER A 159 8.76 -14.46 9.56
C SER A 159 7.56 -15.38 9.34
N LEU A 160 7.62 -16.19 8.28
CA LEU A 160 6.63 -17.25 8.01
C LEU A 160 6.77 -18.42 8.98
N GLN A 161 7.99 -18.65 9.47
CA GLN A 161 8.30 -19.71 10.41
C GLN A 161 8.43 -19.13 11.82
N SER A 162 7.95 -19.89 12.79
CA SER A 162 8.19 -19.59 14.19
C SER A 162 9.59 -20.00 14.61
N VAL A 163 10.08 -19.37 15.67
CA VAL A 163 11.29 -19.79 16.38
C VAL A 163 10.92 -20.39 17.73
N SER A 164 11.82 -21.21 18.28
CA SER A 164 11.66 -21.75 19.64
C SER A 164 11.58 -20.61 20.66
N ASP A 165 10.90 -20.87 21.78
CA ASP A 165 10.64 -19.92 22.86
C ASP A 165 11.96 -19.44 23.48
N THR A 166 12.55 -18.44 22.83
CA THR A 166 13.85 -17.86 23.14
C THR A 166 13.61 -16.56 23.86
N LYS A 167 14.21 -16.40 25.05
CA LYS A 167 14.10 -15.18 25.87
C LYS A 167 14.57 -13.90 25.18
N SER A 168 15.17 -14.00 23.98
CA SER A 168 15.57 -12.88 23.13
C SER A 168 14.41 -12.21 22.39
N ILE A 169 13.27 -12.89 22.19
CA ILE A 169 12.07 -12.31 21.58
C ILE A 169 11.05 -12.01 22.68
N LYS A 170 10.95 -10.73 23.04
CA LYS A 170 10.03 -10.27 24.08
C LYS A 170 8.65 -9.94 23.51
N ASP A 171 7.60 -10.21 24.28
CA ASP A 171 6.23 -9.86 23.90
C ASP A 171 5.96 -8.36 23.94
N ASP A 172 6.74 -7.62 24.73
CA ASP A 172 6.66 -6.16 24.88
C ASP A 172 7.61 -5.42 23.93
N GLN A 173 8.20 -6.12 22.95
CA GLN A 173 9.12 -5.50 22.00
C GLN A 173 8.42 -4.38 21.23
N ALA A 174 8.93 -3.16 21.40
CA ALA A 174 8.50 -1.99 20.65
C ALA A 174 9.23 -1.92 19.30
N PHE A 175 8.49 -1.57 18.26
CA PHE A 175 8.97 -1.37 16.91
C PHE A 175 8.70 0.07 16.50
N VAL A 176 9.74 0.76 16.01
CA VAL A 176 9.61 2.09 15.43
C VAL A 176 9.26 1.92 13.95
N VAL A 177 8.02 2.23 13.57
CA VAL A 177 7.53 2.20 12.19
C VAL A 177 7.25 3.63 11.77
N LEU A 178 8.23 4.23 11.08
CA LEU A 178 8.25 5.66 10.73
C LEU A 178 8.11 6.57 11.97
N ASP A 179 7.02 7.34 12.04
CA ASP A 179 6.68 8.27 13.12
C ASP A 179 5.95 7.59 14.31
N GLN A 180 5.68 6.28 14.23
CA GLN A 180 4.96 5.55 15.25
C GLN A 180 5.85 4.55 15.98
N VAL A 181 5.68 4.46 17.31
CA VAL A 181 6.19 3.35 18.10
C VAL A 181 5.02 2.40 18.39
N VAL A 182 5.13 1.16 17.91
CA VAL A 182 4.07 0.16 18.03
C VAL A 182 4.57 -1.12 18.69
N THR A 183 3.70 -1.77 19.45
CA THR A 183 3.94 -3.10 20.02
C THR A 183 2.90 -4.06 19.45
N VAL A 184 3.32 -5.26 19.06
CA VAL A 184 2.39 -6.28 18.57
C VAL A 184 1.62 -6.85 19.76
N LYS A 185 0.30 -7.00 19.60
CA LYS A 185 -0.55 -7.55 20.65
C LYS A 185 -0.07 -8.93 21.06
N THR A 186 0.08 -9.14 22.36
CA THR A 186 0.44 -10.45 22.92
C THR A 186 -0.71 -11.43 22.66
N PRO A 187 -0.42 -12.61 22.09
CA PRO A 187 -1.40 -13.67 21.87
C PRO A 187 -2.02 -14.15 23.19
N LYS A 188 -3.27 -14.63 23.12
CA LYS A 188 -3.99 -15.14 24.30
C LYS A 188 -3.46 -16.49 24.83
N THR A 189 -2.55 -17.16 24.13
CA THR A 189 -1.98 -18.46 24.49
C THR A 189 -0.45 -18.43 24.35
N SER A 190 0.26 -19.43 24.90
CA SER A 190 1.71 -19.60 24.72
C SER A 190 2.03 -20.01 23.27
N THR A 191 1.81 -19.09 22.35
CA THR A 191 2.00 -19.31 20.92
C THR A 191 3.48 -19.21 20.56
N PRO A 192 3.89 -19.84 19.45
CA PRO A 192 5.26 -19.73 18.97
C PRO A 192 5.68 -18.26 18.76
N LYS A 193 6.96 -17.98 19.00
CA LYS A 193 7.53 -16.64 18.78
C LYS A 193 7.92 -16.48 17.32
N TYR A 194 7.85 -15.25 16.81
CA TYR A 194 8.18 -14.92 15.43
C TYR A 194 9.12 -13.74 15.38
N VAL A 195 10.11 -13.82 14.47
CA VAL A 195 11.02 -12.70 14.21
C VAL A 195 10.24 -11.65 13.44
N ARG A 196 10.45 -10.39 13.82
CA ARG A 196 9.83 -9.23 13.19
C ARG A 196 10.89 -8.25 12.74
N GLN A 197 10.65 -7.64 11.59
CA GLN A 197 11.53 -6.65 11.01
C GLN A 197 10.70 -5.48 10.49
N VAL A 198 11.17 -4.27 10.79
CA VAL A 198 10.65 -3.06 10.16
C VAL A 198 11.38 -2.85 8.84
N ILE A 199 10.62 -2.68 7.77
CA ILE A 199 11.09 -2.30 6.45
C ILE A 199 10.58 -0.88 6.20
N SER A 200 11.50 0.05 5.95
CA SER A 200 11.17 1.43 5.62
C SER A 200 11.74 1.79 4.26
N GLN A 201 10.90 2.32 3.37
CA GLN A 201 11.30 2.74 2.03
C GLN A 201 10.66 4.08 1.68
N THR A 202 11.41 4.93 1.00
CA THR A 202 10.92 6.23 0.51
C THR A 202 10.97 6.23 -1.01
N ILE A 203 9.83 6.51 -1.63
CA ILE A 203 9.65 6.55 -3.09
C ILE A 203 9.42 8.01 -3.48
N ALA A 204 10.34 8.58 -4.26
CA ALA A 204 10.17 9.91 -4.83
C ALA A 204 9.28 9.86 -6.08
N LEU A 205 8.31 10.78 -6.17
CA LEU A 205 7.40 10.90 -7.30
C LEU A 205 7.97 11.90 -8.30
N ARG A 206 8.63 11.40 -9.36
CA ARG A 206 9.34 12.25 -10.35
C ARG A 206 8.41 13.25 -11.05
N ASN A 207 7.15 12.87 -11.29
CA ASN A 207 6.17 13.71 -11.98
C ASN A 207 5.59 14.83 -11.09
N ALA A 208 5.92 14.86 -9.80
CA ALA A 208 5.42 15.86 -8.86
C ALA A 208 6.42 17.01 -8.58
N ILE A 209 7.63 16.94 -9.14
CA ILE A 209 8.74 17.87 -8.85
C ILE A 209 8.74 19.09 -9.79
N GLY A 210 7.84 19.15 -10.78
CA GLY A 210 7.68 20.31 -11.66
C GLY A 210 6.99 21.51 -10.97
N GLU A 211 7.48 22.71 -11.26
CA GLU A 211 6.74 23.95 -10.97
C GLU A 211 5.38 23.91 -11.67
N ARG A 212 4.33 24.38 -11.00
CA ARG A 212 3.08 24.64 -11.71
C ARG A 212 3.36 25.94 -12.45
N GLY A 213 3.36 25.92 -13.78
CA GLY A 213 3.39 27.16 -14.55
C GLY A 213 2.30 28.08 -14.03
N GLU A 214 2.70 29.27 -13.61
CA GLU A 214 1.78 30.38 -13.35
C GLU A 214 1.13 30.85 -14.66
#